data_AF-A0A3N4R9H7-F1
#
_entry.id   AF-A0A3N4R9H7-F1
#
_cell.length_a   1.000
_cell.length_b   1.000
_cell.length_c   1.000
_cell.angle_alpha   90.00
_cell.angle_beta   90.00
_cell.angle_gamma   90.00
#
_symmetry.space_group_name_H-M   'P 1'
#
loop_
_entity.id
_entity.type
_entity.pdbx_description
1 polymer ?
#
loop_
_entity_poly.entity_id
_entity_poly.type
_entity_poly.pdbx_seq_one_letter_code
_entity_poly.pdbx_strand_id
1 'polypeptide(L)'
;MSTTPTSKSSAELLDAYREIGIRQDLQRDEAEQLADQKAHIVADLVAAERLAGADRPKDNPRKRAADLLGVALGTVDKALARAKDRPRPSFLPGNLLERLFDLEAAEIPPLTASNWQAIAHLVSGTIIDFTWLHSPGEMLAAELEDAAGEYGDLAGWDTAPLAAAVRSWRRTQVLAVLEAIRQGAVDSLPTLPDDEDDAPVPGGADGA
;
A
#
# COMPACT_ATOMS: atom_id res chain seq x y z
N MET A 1 70.38 -6.81 -20.66
CA MET A 1 69.14 -6.56 -21.43
C MET A 1 68.55 -5.27 -20.91
N SER A 2 68.80 -4.16 -21.61
CA SER A 2 68.31 -2.83 -21.20
C SER A 2 67.02 -2.53 -21.96
N THR A 3 65.90 -2.45 -21.26
CA THR A 3 64.63 -1.99 -21.82
C THR A 3 64.64 -0.47 -21.87
N THR A 4 64.73 0.09 -23.08
CA THR A 4 64.61 1.52 -23.34
C THR A 4 63.19 1.98 -23.00
N PRO A 5 62.99 3.07 -22.23
CA PRO A 5 61.65 3.61 -22.00
C PRO A 5 61.11 4.22 -23.29
N THR A 6 60.02 3.67 -23.82
CA THR A 6 59.30 4.23 -24.96
C THR A 6 58.70 5.58 -24.57
N SER A 7 59.30 6.66 -25.05
CA SER A 7 58.77 8.02 -24.88
C SER A 7 57.46 8.14 -25.65
N LYS A 8 56.33 8.26 -24.93
CA LYS A 8 55.02 8.52 -25.55
C LYS A 8 55.07 9.82 -26.34
N SER A 9 54.40 9.83 -27.48
CA SER A 9 54.27 11.03 -28.32
C SER A 9 53.41 12.08 -27.61
N SER A 10 53.67 13.36 -27.88
CA SER A 10 52.87 14.47 -27.32
C SER A 10 51.37 14.32 -27.63
N ALA A 11 51.02 13.77 -28.80
CA ALA A 11 49.64 13.49 -29.17
C ALA A 11 49.01 12.40 -28.28
N GLU A 12 49.75 11.34 -27.97
CA GLU A 12 49.29 10.24 -27.10
C GLU A 12 49.07 10.73 -25.65
N LEU A 13 49.88 11.69 -25.18
CA LEU A 13 49.72 12.29 -23.87
C LEU A 13 48.49 13.21 -23.79
N LEU A 14 48.20 13.97 -24.87
CA LEU A 14 47.02 14.83 -24.95
C LEU A 14 45.72 14.04 -25.03
N ASP A 15 45.69 12.93 -25.79
CA ASP A 15 44.53 12.05 -25.84
C ASP A 15 44.28 11.36 -24.50
N ALA A 16 45.34 10.88 -23.84
CA ALA A 16 45.23 10.32 -22.48
C ALA A 16 44.70 11.34 -21.46
N TYR A 17 45.12 12.62 -21.55
CA TYR A 17 44.62 13.69 -20.69
C TYR A 17 43.12 13.96 -20.91
N ARG A 18 42.66 14.00 -22.17
CA ARG A 18 41.24 14.17 -22.51
C ARG A 18 40.39 13.00 -22.00
N GLU A 19 40.88 11.78 -22.17
CA GLU A 19 40.18 10.57 -21.71
C GLU A 19 40.02 10.53 -20.19
N ILE A 20 41.04 10.98 -19.45
CA ILE A 20 40.96 11.16 -17.99
C ILE A 20 39.89 12.19 -17.62
N GLY A 21 39.84 13.33 -18.33
CA GLY A 21 38.83 14.37 -18.10
C GLY A 21 37.40 13.84 -18.30
N ILE A 22 37.15 13.13 -19.41
CA ILE A 22 35.83 12.53 -19.69
C ILE A 22 35.44 11.53 -18.61
N ARG A 23 36.38 10.68 -18.16
CA ARG A 23 36.11 9.73 -17.06
C ARG A 23 35.77 10.43 -15.75
N GLN A 24 36.44 11.54 -15.43
CA GLN A 24 36.15 12.32 -14.22
C GLN A 24 34.78 12.99 -14.30
N ASP A 25 34.39 13.51 -15.46
CA ASP A 25 33.07 14.12 -15.65
C ASP A 25 31.96 13.06 -15.50
N LEU A 26 32.10 11.89 -16.13
CA LEU A 26 31.13 10.80 -15.99
C LEU A 26 30.99 10.31 -14.54
N GLN A 27 32.10 10.15 -13.82
CA GLN A 27 32.08 9.78 -12.40
C GLN A 27 31.40 10.84 -11.54
N ARG A 28 31.60 12.13 -11.86
CA ARG A 28 30.94 13.23 -11.17
C ARG A 28 29.43 13.21 -11.41
N ASP A 29 29.01 12.98 -12.65
CA ASP A 29 27.59 12.92 -13.02
C ASP A 29 26.90 11.72 -12.34
N GLU A 30 27.54 10.54 -12.31
CA GLU A 30 27.05 9.38 -11.57
C GLU A 30 26.96 9.65 -10.06
N ALA A 31 27.99 10.29 -9.47
CA ALA A 31 27.98 10.66 -8.06
C ALA A 31 26.86 11.67 -7.75
N GLU A 32 26.59 12.61 -8.67
CA GLU A 32 25.50 13.58 -8.53
C GLU A 32 24.13 12.90 -8.57
N GLN A 33 23.92 11.98 -9.51
CA GLN A 33 22.69 11.18 -9.61
C GLN A 33 22.46 10.32 -8.35
N LEU A 34 23.51 9.66 -7.85
CA LEU A 34 23.42 8.87 -6.62
C LEU A 34 23.14 9.76 -5.40
N ALA A 35 23.70 10.96 -5.34
CA ALA A 35 23.41 11.92 -4.28
C ALA A 35 21.95 12.40 -4.33
N ASP A 36 21.41 12.60 -5.53
CA ASP A 36 20.01 12.98 -5.74
C ASP A 36 19.05 11.85 -5.37
N GLN A 37 19.35 10.61 -5.79
CA GLN A 37 18.57 9.42 -5.37
C GLN A 37 18.56 9.26 -3.85
N LYS A 38 19.73 9.41 -3.19
CA LYS A 38 19.82 9.39 -1.73
C LYS A 38 18.98 10.50 -1.11
N ALA A 39 19.02 11.71 -1.67
CA ALA A 39 18.24 12.83 -1.18
C ALA A 39 16.73 12.57 -1.26
N HIS A 40 16.26 11.95 -2.34
CA HIS A 40 14.86 11.54 -2.50
C HIS A 40 14.44 10.45 -1.52
N ILE A 41 15.23 9.39 -1.35
CA ILE A 41 14.97 8.33 -0.36
C ILE A 41 14.83 8.91 1.05
N VAL A 42 15.71 9.84 1.42
CA VAL A 42 15.64 10.53 2.72
C VAL A 42 14.36 11.36 2.83
N ALA A 43 13.97 12.07 1.77
CA ALA A 43 12.74 12.87 1.76
C ALA A 43 11.47 12.02 1.91
N ASP A 44 11.42 10.86 1.24
CA ASP A 44 10.31 9.92 1.33
C ASP A 44 10.22 9.30 2.71
N LEU A 45 11.36 8.91 3.31
CA LEU A 45 11.41 8.40 4.67
C LEU A 45 10.90 9.44 5.69
N VAL A 46 11.34 10.70 5.57
CA VAL A 46 10.85 11.78 6.44
C VAL A 46 9.35 12.00 6.26
N ALA A 47 8.80 11.84 5.05
CA ALA A 47 7.36 11.93 4.82
C ALA A 47 6.61 10.76 5.45
N ALA A 48 7.11 9.53 5.30
CA ALA A 48 6.56 8.34 5.95
C ALA A 48 6.55 8.48 7.48
N GLU A 49 7.66 8.94 8.06
CA GLU A 49 7.77 9.19 9.49
C GLU A 49 6.81 10.28 9.98
N ARG A 50 6.55 11.32 9.17
CA ARG A 50 5.57 12.36 9.51
C ARG A 50 4.16 11.77 9.59
N LEU A 51 3.81 10.89 8.65
CA LEU A 51 2.51 10.23 8.61
C LEU A 51 2.34 9.24 9.76
N ALA A 52 3.35 8.41 10.04
CA ALA A 52 3.32 7.43 11.13
C ALA A 52 3.23 8.09 12.53
N GLY A 53 3.72 9.32 12.67
CA GLY A 53 3.66 10.08 13.91
C GLY A 53 2.56 11.14 13.97
N ALA A 54 1.54 11.08 13.11
CA ALA A 54 0.47 12.09 13.05
C ALA A 54 -0.22 12.30 14.42
N ASP A 55 -0.38 11.24 15.21
CA ASP A 55 -0.98 11.29 16.56
C ASP A 55 0.02 11.71 17.67
N ARG A 56 1.29 11.95 17.31
CA ARG A 56 2.37 12.33 18.23
C ARG A 56 3.02 13.64 17.79
N PRO A 57 2.34 14.80 17.99
CA PRO A 57 2.79 16.10 17.49
C PRO A 57 4.14 16.59 18.07
N LYS A 58 4.66 15.94 19.13
CA LYS A 58 5.98 16.24 19.70
C LYS A 58 7.14 15.52 19.02
N ASP A 59 6.86 14.52 18.20
CA ASP A 59 7.93 13.74 17.56
C ASP A 59 8.39 14.39 16.26
N ASN A 60 9.69 14.64 16.15
CA ASN A 60 10.29 15.23 14.96
C ASN A 60 10.59 14.13 13.91
N PRO A 61 9.87 14.08 12.78
CA PRO A 61 10.05 13.04 11.77
C PRO A 61 11.44 13.05 11.13
N ARG A 62 12.12 14.21 11.11
CA ARG A 62 13.50 14.32 10.63
C ARG A 62 14.49 13.62 11.56
N LYS A 63 14.24 13.69 12.87
CA LYS A 63 15.07 13.01 13.87
C LYS A 63 14.90 11.51 13.78
N ARG A 64 13.67 11.01 13.66
CA ARG A 64 13.41 9.57 13.48
C ARG A 64 14.03 9.02 12.20
N ALA A 65 13.90 9.74 11.08
CA ALA A 65 14.57 9.35 9.84
C ALA A 65 16.10 9.32 9.98
N ALA A 66 16.68 10.26 10.73
CA ALA A 66 18.11 10.27 11.03
C ALA A 66 18.54 9.04 11.87
N ASP A 67 17.76 8.72 12.90
CA ASP A 67 17.99 7.57 13.78
C ASP A 67 17.88 6.24 13.00
N LEU A 68 16.87 6.09 12.14
CA LEU A 68 16.66 4.91 11.30
C LEU A 68 17.78 4.69 10.28
N LEU A 69 18.28 5.78 9.68
CA LEU A 69 19.37 5.72 8.70
C LEU A 69 20.76 5.64 9.35
N GLY A 70 20.86 5.81 10.67
CA GLY A 70 22.14 5.87 11.38
C GLY A 70 23.00 7.07 10.97
N VAL A 71 22.38 8.20 10.62
CA VAL A 71 23.07 9.41 10.14
C VAL A 71 22.80 10.60 11.04
N ALA A 72 23.66 11.62 10.97
CA ALA A 72 23.42 12.87 11.68
C ALA A 72 22.19 13.61 11.12
N LEU A 73 21.45 14.32 11.98
CA LEU A 73 20.29 15.13 11.58
C LEU A 73 20.65 16.17 10.50
N GLY A 74 21.85 16.76 10.58
CA GLY A 74 22.34 17.70 9.56
C GLY A 74 22.52 17.06 8.18
N THR A 75 22.73 15.75 8.10
CA THR A 75 22.75 15.01 6.83
C THR A 75 21.35 14.90 6.22
N VAL A 76 20.33 14.67 7.07
CA VAL A 76 18.93 14.67 6.66
C VAL A 76 18.50 16.06 6.18
N ASP A 77 18.85 17.13 6.90
CA ASP A 77 18.51 18.49 6.47
C ASP A 77 19.17 18.87 5.14
N LYS A 78 20.43 18.47 4.91
CA LYS A 78 21.12 18.66 3.62
C LYS A 78 20.46 17.89 2.49
N ALA A 79 20.08 16.64 2.73
CA ALA A 79 19.36 15.80 1.78
C ALA A 79 17.98 16.41 1.43
N LEU A 80 17.24 16.90 2.42
CA LEU A 80 15.96 17.56 2.20
C LEU A 80 16.08 18.86 1.40
N ALA A 81 17.11 19.68 1.69
CA ALA A 81 17.40 20.89 0.91
C ALA A 81 17.71 20.54 -0.54
N ARG A 82 18.58 19.54 -0.76
CA ARG A 82 18.93 19.04 -2.09
C ARG A 82 17.72 18.49 -2.86
N ALA A 83 16.83 17.77 -2.18
CA ALA A 83 15.61 17.23 -2.76
C ALA A 83 14.53 18.30 -3.08
N LYS A 84 14.63 19.50 -2.48
CA LYS A 84 13.68 20.61 -2.70
C LYS A 84 13.96 21.37 -4.00
N ASP A 85 15.23 21.49 -4.39
CA ASP A 85 15.67 22.34 -5.50
C ASP A 85 15.72 21.63 -6.86
N ARG A 86 15.37 20.34 -6.92
CA ARG A 86 15.28 19.55 -8.16
C ARG A 86 13.83 19.12 -8.42
N PRO A 87 13.36 19.10 -9.68
CA PRO A 87 12.02 18.63 -10.00
C PRO A 87 11.87 17.18 -9.53
N ARG A 88 11.01 16.96 -8.52
CA ARG A 88 10.65 15.63 -8.07
C ARG A 88 10.18 14.82 -9.28
N PRO A 89 10.63 13.57 -9.46
CA PRO A 89 9.81 12.59 -10.14
C PRO A 89 8.47 12.56 -9.38
N SER A 90 7.39 12.94 -10.04
CA SER A 90 6.04 13.01 -9.47
C SER A 90 5.52 11.60 -9.22
N PHE A 91 6.02 10.91 -8.20
CA PHE A 91 5.46 9.64 -7.79
C PHE A 91 4.63 9.85 -6.53
N LEU A 92 3.40 9.36 -6.61
CA LEU A 92 2.56 9.16 -5.46
C LEU A 92 3.31 8.23 -4.47
N PRO A 93 3.09 8.36 -3.14
CA PRO A 93 3.69 7.45 -2.18
C PRO A 93 3.43 5.98 -2.56
N GLY A 94 4.43 5.11 -2.41
CA GLY A 94 4.32 3.70 -2.84
C GLY A 94 3.17 2.93 -2.17
N ASN A 95 2.77 3.34 -0.96
CA ASN A 95 1.65 2.78 -0.21
C ASN A 95 0.35 3.59 -0.36
N LEU A 96 0.27 4.52 -1.32
CA LEU A 96 -0.92 5.36 -1.48
C LEU A 96 -2.15 4.52 -1.79
N LEU A 97 -2.03 3.52 -2.67
CA LEU A 97 -3.17 2.70 -3.07
C LEU A 97 -3.72 1.89 -1.89
N GLU A 98 -2.84 1.26 -1.09
CA GLU A 98 -3.20 0.56 0.14
C GLU A 98 -3.95 1.48 1.09
N ARG A 99 -3.41 2.67 1.37
CA ARG A 99 -4.05 3.66 2.24
C ARG A 99 -5.38 4.19 1.69
N LEU A 100 -5.51 4.31 0.37
CA LEU A 100 -6.78 4.70 -0.26
C LEU A 100 -7.82 3.60 -0.07
N PHE A 101 -7.44 2.34 -0.19
CA PHE A 101 -8.35 1.22 0.08
C PHE A 101 -8.74 1.15 1.57
N ASP A 102 -7.80 1.33 2.50
CA ASP A 102 -8.13 1.38 3.93
C ASP A 102 -9.17 2.47 4.25
N LEU A 103 -9.00 3.66 3.64
CA LEU A 103 -9.93 4.78 3.81
C LEU A 103 -11.32 4.48 3.22
N GLU A 104 -11.36 3.92 2.01
CA GLU A 104 -12.62 3.58 1.35
C GLU A 104 -13.36 2.45 2.08
N ALA A 105 -12.63 1.44 2.56
CA ALA A 105 -13.19 0.35 3.36
C ALA A 105 -13.79 0.86 4.68
N ALA A 106 -13.15 1.82 5.34
CA ALA A 106 -13.65 2.41 6.58
C ALA A 106 -14.96 3.21 6.41
N GLU A 107 -15.29 3.68 5.20
CA GLU A 107 -16.55 4.37 4.89
C GLU A 107 -17.72 3.41 4.59
N ILE A 108 -17.48 2.10 4.51
CA ILE A 108 -18.53 1.12 4.22
C ILE A 108 -19.43 0.95 5.45
N PRO A 109 -20.77 0.95 5.28
CA PRO A 109 -21.69 0.62 6.36
C PRO A 109 -21.30 -0.73 6.99
N PRO A 110 -21.18 -0.81 8.32
CA PRO A 110 -20.67 -2.02 8.95
C PRO A 110 -21.66 -3.18 8.77
N LEU A 111 -21.11 -4.36 8.50
CA LEU A 111 -21.86 -5.62 8.36
C LEU A 111 -21.56 -6.55 9.53
N THR A 112 -22.38 -7.57 9.73
CA THR A 112 -22.10 -8.65 10.68
C THR A 112 -20.86 -9.44 10.26
N ALA A 113 -20.19 -10.10 11.22
CA ALA A 113 -19.02 -10.93 10.93
C ALA A 113 -19.39 -12.08 9.99
N SER A 114 -20.57 -12.66 10.21
CA SER A 114 -21.14 -13.69 9.34
C SER A 114 -21.30 -13.23 7.89
N ASN A 115 -21.74 -11.99 7.64
CA ASN A 115 -21.87 -11.44 6.28
C ASN A 115 -20.50 -11.21 5.63
N TRP A 116 -19.50 -10.77 6.38
CA TRP A 116 -18.14 -10.63 5.86
C TRP A 116 -17.52 -11.97 5.48
N GLN A 117 -17.75 -13.00 6.29
CA GLN A 117 -17.33 -14.37 5.99
C GLN A 117 -18.01 -14.92 4.74
N ALA A 118 -19.31 -14.64 4.55
CA ALA A 118 -20.03 -15.01 3.34
C ALA A 118 -19.38 -14.42 2.08
N ILE A 119 -19.09 -13.10 2.10
CA ILE A 119 -18.43 -12.42 0.99
C ILE A 119 -17.02 -12.99 0.78
N ALA A 120 -16.25 -13.20 1.85
CA ALA A 120 -14.90 -13.75 1.76
C ALA A 120 -14.88 -15.17 1.18
N HIS A 121 -15.83 -16.00 1.57
CA HIS A 121 -15.99 -17.36 1.06
C HIS A 121 -16.29 -17.34 -0.45
N LEU A 122 -17.25 -16.52 -0.86
CA LEU A 122 -17.63 -16.34 -2.27
C LEU A 122 -16.44 -15.87 -3.11
N VAL A 123 -15.79 -14.78 -2.69
CA VAL A 123 -14.64 -14.18 -3.38
C VAL A 123 -13.48 -15.17 -3.53
N SER A 124 -13.30 -16.09 -2.57
CA SER A 124 -12.28 -17.14 -2.66
C SER A 124 -12.53 -18.16 -3.77
N GLY A 125 -13.79 -18.33 -4.20
CA GLY A 125 -14.21 -19.21 -5.29
C GLY A 125 -14.41 -18.52 -6.64
N THR A 126 -14.55 -17.19 -6.66
CA THR A 126 -14.85 -16.41 -7.87
C THR A 126 -13.58 -15.96 -8.62
N ILE A 127 -13.57 -16.10 -9.94
CA ILE A 127 -12.51 -15.56 -10.80
C ILE A 127 -12.78 -14.07 -11.06
N ILE A 128 -12.00 -13.21 -10.40
CA ILE A 128 -12.08 -11.76 -10.56
C ILE A 128 -11.06 -11.32 -11.62
N ASP A 129 -11.55 -10.78 -12.73
CA ASP A 129 -10.73 -10.26 -13.83
C ASP A 129 -10.93 -8.75 -14.06
N PHE A 130 -10.29 -8.20 -15.10
CA PHE A 130 -10.35 -6.77 -15.39
C PHE A 130 -11.75 -6.24 -15.73
N THR A 131 -12.69 -7.09 -16.13
CA THR A 131 -14.07 -6.68 -16.44
C THR A 131 -14.81 -6.16 -15.21
N TRP A 132 -14.44 -6.65 -14.02
CA TRP A 132 -14.96 -6.21 -12.73
C TRP A 132 -14.67 -4.73 -12.44
N LEU A 133 -13.65 -4.13 -13.07
CA LEU A 133 -13.30 -2.72 -12.82
C LEU A 133 -14.39 -1.72 -13.23
N HIS A 134 -15.35 -2.12 -14.07
CA HIS A 134 -16.42 -1.26 -14.52
C HIS A 134 -17.60 -1.23 -13.54
N SER A 135 -17.98 -2.39 -13.03
CA SER A 135 -19.18 -2.57 -12.19
C SER A 135 -18.95 -3.62 -11.10
N PRO A 136 -17.96 -3.46 -10.20
CA PRO A 136 -17.58 -4.52 -9.27
C PRO A 136 -18.69 -4.82 -8.26
N GLY A 137 -19.47 -3.81 -7.86
CA GLY A 137 -20.62 -4.01 -6.97
C GLY A 137 -21.73 -4.82 -7.61
N GLU A 138 -22.01 -4.62 -8.90
CA GLU A 138 -23.04 -5.40 -9.61
C GLU A 138 -22.57 -6.84 -9.81
N MET A 139 -21.31 -7.05 -10.16
CA MET A 139 -20.76 -8.40 -10.34
C MET A 139 -20.71 -9.18 -9.03
N LEU A 140 -20.26 -8.55 -7.94
CA LEU A 140 -20.25 -9.19 -6.63
C LEU A 140 -21.66 -9.49 -6.12
N ALA A 141 -22.62 -8.61 -6.38
CA ALA A 141 -24.02 -8.83 -6.01
C ALA A 141 -24.66 -9.98 -6.81
N ALA A 142 -24.35 -10.11 -8.10
CA ALA A 142 -24.79 -11.24 -8.92
C ALA A 142 -24.23 -12.57 -8.39
N GLU A 143 -22.95 -12.61 -8.03
CA GLU A 143 -22.32 -13.81 -7.45
C GLU A 143 -22.94 -14.19 -6.09
N LEU A 144 -23.33 -13.20 -5.27
CA LEU A 144 -24.05 -13.44 -4.01
C LEU A 144 -25.45 -14.04 -4.25
N GLU A 145 -26.15 -13.58 -5.28
CA GLU A 145 -27.47 -14.09 -5.66
C GLU A 145 -27.37 -15.50 -6.27
N ASP A 146 -26.37 -15.76 -7.11
CA ASP A 146 -26.11 -17.06 -7.69
C ASP A 146 -25.75 -18.09 -6.60
N ALA A 147 -24.91 -17.71 -5.63
CA ALA A 147 -24.57 -18.57 -4.50
C ALA A 147 -25.81 -18.96 -3.66
N ALA A 148 -26.79 -18.07 -3.49
CA ALA A 148 -28.04 -18.43 -2.82
C ALA A 148 -28.87 -19.43 -3.62
N GLY A 149 -28.85 -19.35 -4.95
CA GLY A 149 -29.51 -20.31 -5.83
C GLY A 149 -28.86 -21.70 -5.81
N GLU A 150 -27.53 -21.77 -5.68
CA GLU A 150 -26.78 -23.02 -5.73
C GLU A 150 -26.71 -23.75 -4.38
N TYR A 151 -26.51 -23.02 -3.29
CA TYR A 151 -26.32 -23.61 -1.96
C TYR A 151 -27.61 -23.64 -1.12
N GLY A 152 -28.69 -22.96 -1.56
CA GLY A 152 -29.96 -22.83 -0.82
C GLY A 152 -29.80 -22.12 0.53
N ASP A 153 -30.87 -22.08 1.34
CA ASP A 153 -30.88 -21.50 2.70
C ASP A 153 -29.89 -22.17 3.69
N LEU A 154 -29.10 -23.17 3.25
CA LEU A 154 -28.17 -23.94 4.07
C LEU A 154 -27.00 -23.13 4.65
N ALA A 155 -26.77 -21.91 4.16
CA ALA A 155 -25.74 -21.02 4.70
C ALA A 155 -26.26 -20.04 5.76
N GLY A 156 -27.59 -19.93 5.97
CA GLY A 156 -28.17 -18.99 6.93
C GLY A 156 -27.92 -17.50 6.61
N TRP A 157 -27.44 -17.20 5.40
CA TRP A 157 -27.15 -15.83 4.95
C TRP A 157 -28.34 -15.27 4.18
N ASP A 158 -28.89 -14.14 4.62
CA ASP A 158 -29.86 -13.39 3.82
C ASP A 158 -29.12 -12.65 2.69
N THR A 159 -29.00 -13.30 1.54
CA THR A 159 -28.18 -12.80 0.42
C THR A 159 -28.82 -11.65 -0.32
N ALA A 160 -30.14 -11.53 -0.32
CA ALA A 160 -30.86 -10.46 -1.01
C ALA A 160 -30.54 -9.05 -0.44
N PRO A 161 -30.64 -8.78 0.87
CA PRO A 161 -30.23 -7.50 1.43
C PRO A 161 -28.72 -7.28 1.34
N LEU A 162 -27.91 -8.35 1.41
CA LEU A 162 -26.47 -8.26 1.26
C LEU A 162 -26.07 -7.84 -0.17
N ALA A 163 -26.67 -8.46 -1.18
CA ALA A 163 -26.49 -8.08 -2.59
C ALA A 163 -26.96 -6.65 -2.85
N ALA A 164 -28.10 -6.23 -2.28
CA ALA A 164 -28.56 -4.85 -2.36
C ALA A 164 -27.58 -3.85 -1.70
N ALA A 165 -27.01 -4.21 -0.55
CA ALA A 165 -25.99 -3.41 0.12
C ALA A 165 -24.74 -3.28 -0.77
N VAL A 166 -24.23 -4.38 -1.31
CA VAL A 166 -23.05 -4.39 -2.18
C VAL A 166 -23.25 -3.54 -3.44
N ARG A 167 -24.44 -3.57 -4.06
CA ARG A 167 -24.77 -2.69 -5.21
C ARG A 167 -24.76 -1.21 -4.85
N SER A 168 -25.06 -0.87 -3.61
CA SER A 168 -25.08 0.52 -3.15
C SER A 168 -23.67 1.11 -2.91
N TRP A 169 -22.65 0.25 -2.83
CA TRP A 169 -21.29 0.69 -2.58
C TRP A 169 -20.66 1.36 -3.80
N ARG A 170 -19.77 2.31 -3.55
CA ARG A 170 -18.96 2.90 -4.60
C ARG A 170 -18.00 1.86 -5.16
N ARG A 171 -17.63 2.03 -6.43
CA ARG A 171 -16.63 1.19 -7.09
C ARG A 171 -15.36 0.99 -6.26
N THR A 172 -14.83 2.07 -5.69
CA THR A 172 -13.60 2.07 -4.88
C THR A 172 -13.76 1.28 -3.58
N GLN A 173 -14.93 1.33 -2.96
CA GLN A 173 -15.26 0.58 -1.75
C GLN A 173 -15.30 -0.92 -2.02
N VAL A 174 -15.94 -1.35 -3.12
CA VAL A 174 -15.96 -2.77 -3.48
C VAL A 174 -14.55 -3.28 -3.77
N LEU A 175 -13.74 -2.51 -4.51
CA LEU A 175 -12.35 -2.88 -4.77
C LEU A 175 -11.51 -2.95 -3.48
N ALA A 176 -11.75 -2.07 -2.53
CA ALA A 176 -11.10 -2.11 -1.22
C ALA A 176 -11.47 -3.37 -0.43
N VAL A 177 -12.74 -3.79 -0.45
CA VAL A 177 -13.20 -5.04 0.18
C VAL A 177 -12.55 -6.26 -0.49
N LEU A 178 -12.53 -6.30 -1.82
CA LEU A 178 -11.88 -7.39 -2.57
C LEU A 178 -10.39 -7.48 -2.24
N GLU A 179 -9.70 -6.35 -2.14
CA GLU A 179 -8.29 -6.32 -1.76
C GLU A 179 -8.08 -6.77 -0.31
N ALA A 180 -8.92 -6.32 0.64
CA ALA A 180 -8.85 -6.76 2.03
C ALA A 180 -9.03 -8.28 2.16
N ILE A 181 -10.02 -8.85 1.46
CA ILE A 181 -10.25 -10.30 1.42
C ILE A 181 -9.05 -11.03 0.81
N ARG A 182 -8.53 -10.54 -0.32
CA ARG A 182 -7.35 -11.12 -0.99
C ARG A 182 -6.11 -11.14 -0.08
N GLN A 183 -5.95 -10.13 0.77
CA GLN A 183 -4.87 -10.05 1.75
C GLN A 183 -5.14 -10.86 3.03
N GLY A 184 -6.33 -11.47 3.18
CA GLY A 184 -6.73 -12.15 4.41
C GLY A 184 -7.03 -11.20 5.57
N ALA A 185 -7.27 -9.91 5.28
CA ALA A 185 -7.55 -8.85 6.24
C ALA A 185 -9.07 -8.61 6.40
N VAL A 186 -9.87 -9.68 6.47
CA VAL A 186 -11.33 -9.56 6.64
C VAL A 186 -11.66 -8.90 7.99
N ASP A 187 -10.86 -9.18 9.02
CA ASP A 187 -11.03 -8.64 10.37
C ASP A 187 -10.80 -7.11 10.46
N SER A 188 -10.21 -6.47 9.42
CA SER A 188 -10.07 -5.02 9.38
C SER A 188 -11.29 -4.30 8.77
N LEU A 189 -12.28 -5.04 8.28
CA LEU A 189 -13.49 -4.46 7.72
C LEU A 189 -14.46 -4.01 8.83
N PRO A 190 -15.24 -2.92 8.62
CA PRO A 190 -16.19 -2.43 9.61
C PRO A 190 -17.22 -3.52 9.98
N THR A 191 -17.17 -3.99 11.23
CA THR A 191 -17.95 -5.15 11.67
C THR A 191 -18.87 -4.80 12.84
N LEU A 192 -20.13 -5.18 12.73
CA LEU A 192 -21.10 -5.21 13.85
C LEU A 192 -20.94 -6.54 14.61
N PRO A 193 -21.18 -6.56 15.92
CA PRO A 193 -21.34 -7.83 16.63
C PRO A 193 -22.50 -8.62 16.00
N ASP A 194 -22.30 -9.91 15.80
CA ASP A 194 -23.41 -10.80 15.47
C ASP A 194 -24.36 -10.78 16.67
N ASP A 195 -25.64 -10.48 16.45
CA ASP A 195 -26.65 -10.57 17.51
C ASP A 195 -26.71 -12.04 17.95
N GLU A 196 -26.01 -12.38 19.04
CA GLU A 196 -26.22 -13.63 19.75
C GLU A 196 -27.68 -13.62 20.20
N ASP A 197 -28.43 -14.60 19.72
CA ASP A 197 -29.77 -14.97 20.19
C ASP A 197 -29.64 -15.46 21.65
N ASP A 198 -29.32 -14.55 22.58
CA ASP A 198 -29.40 -14.76 24.03
C ASP A 198 -30.86 -14.54 24.45
N ALA A 199 -31.74 -15.33 23.83
CA ALA A 199 -33.06 -15.57 24.38
C ALA A 199 -32.84 -16.34 25.70
N PRO A 200 -33.25 -15.80 26.86
CA PRO A 200 -33.17 -16.56 28.11
C PRO A 200 -34.00 -17.82 27.93
N VAL A 201 -33.35 -18.98 27.97
CA VAL A 201 -34.00 -20.29 28.06
C VAL A 201 -35.02 -20.19 29.20
N PRO A 202 -36.34 -20.25 28.93
CA PRO A 202 -37.31 -20.23 30.00
C PRO A 202 -37.05 -21.46 30.87
N GLY A 203 -36.62 -21.20 32.10
CA GLY A 203 -36.29 -22.23 33.07
C GLY A 203 -37.43 -23.24 33.15
N GLY A 204 -37.10 -24.49 32.87
CA GLY A 204 -37.94 -25.61 33.25
C GLY A 204 -38.12 -25.59 34.76
N ALA A 205 -39.26 -25.08 35.20
CA ALA A 205 -39.75 -25.32 36.54
C ALA A 205 -40.43 -26.69 36.53
N ASP A 206 -39.62 -27.73 36.73
CA ASP A 206 -40.07 -28.95 37.38
C ASP A 206 -40.29 -28.65 38.87
N GLY A 207 -41.45 -29.04 39.40
CA GLY A 207 -41.62 -29.33 40.82
C GLY A 207 -42.55 -28.41 41.62
N ALA A 208 -43.85 -28.74 41.63
CA ALA A 208 -44.62 -29.04 42.85
C ALA A 208 -46.02 -29.55 42.48
#